data_AF-A0A841X170-F1
#
_entry.id   AF-A0A841X170-F1
#
_cell.length_a   1.000
_cell.length_b   1.000
_cell.length_c   1.000
_cell.angle_alpha   90.00
_cell.angle_beta   90.00
_cell.angle_gamma   90.00
#
_symmetry.space_group_name_H-M   'P 1'
#
loop_
_entity.id
_entity.type
_entity.pdbx_description
1 polymer ?
#
loop_
_entity_poly.entity_id
_entity_poly.type
_entity_poly.pdbx_seq_one_letter_code
_entity_poly.pdbx_strand_id
1 'polypeptide(L)'
;MKKLFVFVAIYTLTTAFLIPNNYANAIEENDSFPHIEGNYQFPQTHWSHVRHTLQVHVPKNSKSVSQLKIQVPSTVKWSNNTNDIIVNKENGQKINTNLSLNGKTILLAFPEPVAPNTKLKIDIKNIKQPFLGNGPVYHLSANLVGSNAEISIGVARFRVHL
;
A
#
# COMPACT_ATOMS: atom_id res chain seq x y z
N MET A 1 37.64 67.46 0.21
CA MET A 1 37.90 66.04 0.53
C MET A 1 36.70 65.49 1.30
N LYS A 2 36.30 64.24 1.00
CA LYS A 2 35.37 63.36 1.74
C LYS A 2 33.88 63.69 1.70
N LYS A 3 32.95 62.74 1.56
CA LYS A 3 32.89 61.34 1.08
C LYS A 3 31.38 61.06 0.96
N LEU A 4 30.90 60.67 -0.21
CA LEU A 4 29.52 60.20 -0.42
C LEU A 4 29.39 58.78 0.13
N PHE A 5 28.47 58.57 1.08
CA PHE A 5 28.09 57.23 1.52
C PHE A 5 26.80 56.83 0.81
N VAL A 6 26.92 55.96 -0.19
CA VAL A 6 25.79 55.29 -0.83
C VAL A 6 25.68 53.91 -0.18
N PHE A 7 24.59 53.70 0.55
CA PHE A 7 24.24 52.42 1.17
C PHE A 7 23.60 51.54 0.09
N VAL A 8 24.32 50.53 -0.40
CA VAL A 8 23.78 49.52 -1.32
C VAL A 8 23.27 48.35 -0.48
N ALA A 9 21.96 48.21 -0.37
CA ALA A 9 21.33 47.02 0.19
C ALA A 9 21.17 45.98 -0.93
N ILE A 10 21.91 44.87 -0.83
CA ILE A 10 21.78 43.73 -1.74
C ILE A 10 20.77 42.76 -1.12
N TYR A 11 19.57 42.68 -1.70
CA TYR A 11 18.59 41.65 -1.37
C TYR A 11 18.89 40.41 -2.23
N THR A 12 19.44 39.36 -1.62
CA THR A 12 19.56 38.06 -2.29
C THR A 12 18.22 37.32 -2.18
N LEU A 13 17.51 37.21 -3.30
CA LEU A 13 16.26 36.47 -3.40
C LEU A 13 16.55 34.97 -3.52
N THR A 14 16.50 34.23 -2.42
CA THR A 14 16.62 32.77 -2.45
C THR A 14 15.30 32.15 -2.88
N THR A 15 15.21 31.70 -4.13
CA THR A 15 14.07 30.93 -4.63
C THR A 15 14.16 29.50 -4.11
N ALA A 16 13.31 29.14 -3.14
CA ALA A 16 13.08 27.76 -2.78
C ALA A 16 12.26 27.09 -3.90
N PHE A 17 12.86 26.16 -4.63
CA PHE A 17 12.12 25.26 -5.51
C PHE A 17 11.33 24.29 -4.65
N LEU A 18 10.02 24.49 -4.54
CA LEU A 18 9.12 23.48 -4.05
C LEU A 18 9.06 22.37 -5.10
N ILE A 19 9.79 21.28 -4.89
CA ILE A 19 9.59 20.05 -5.64
C ILE A 19 8.30 19.44 -5.08
N PRO A 20 7.17 19.42 -5.82
CA PRO A 20 6.02 18.67 -5.37
C PRO A 20 6.44 17.19 -5.33
N ASN A 21 6.44 16.59 -4.13
CA ASN A 21 6.46 15.14 -3.97
C ASN A 21 5.09 14.59 -4.41
N ASN A 22 4.79 14.70 -5.70
CA ASN A 22 3.70 13.94 -6.30
C ASN A 22 4.20 12.50 -6.42
N TYR A 23 3.70 11.63 -5.55
CA TYR A 23 3.66 10.21 -5.86
C TYR A 23 2.77 10.07 -7.09
N ALA A 24 3.38 9.95 -8.26
CA ALA A 24 2.67 9.64 -9.48
C ALA A 24 2.18 8.18 -9.38
N ASN A 25 1.00 7.98 -8.78
CA ASN A 25 0.19 6.82 -9.09
C ASN A 25 -0.41 7.12 -10.47
N ALA A 26 0.09 6.48 -11.52
CA ALA A 26 -0.56 6.48 -12.82
C ALA A 26 -1.90 5.73 -12.66
N ILE A 27 -2.93 6.45 -12.20
CA ILE A 27 -4.30 5.96 -12.19
C ILE A 27 -4.76 6.08 -13.63
N GLU A 28 -4.44 5.07 -14.44
CA GLU A 28 -5.00 4.96 -15.77
C GLU A 28 -6.37 4.30 -15.63
N GLU A 29 -7.45 5.05 -15.91
CA GLU A 29 -8.82 4.51 -16.01
C GLU A 29 -8.91 3.31 -16.97
N ASN A 30 -7.90 3.12 -17.82
CA ASN A 30 -7.81 2.05 -18.81
C ASN A 30 -6.98 0.83 -18.36
N ASP A 31 -6.53 0.79 -17.11
CA ASP A 31 -5.75 -0.35 -16.64
C ASP A 31 -6.58 -1.65 -16.71
N SER A 32 -5.93 -2.73 -17.13
CA SER A 32 -6.57 -4.03 -17.40
C SER A 32 -6.25 -5.07 -16.34
N PHE A 33 -5.37 -4.74 -15.40
CA PHE A 33 -4.94 -5.65 -14.33
C PHE A 33 -5.18 -5.04 -12.96
N PRO A 34 -5.48 -5.86 -11.94
CA PRO A 34 -5.53 -5.38 -10.57
C PRO A 34 -4.16 -4.82 -10.16
N HIS A 35 -4.17 -3.75 -9.37
CA HIS A 35 -2.96 -3.12 -8.87
C HIS A 35 -3.13 -2.61 -7.44
N ILE A 36 -2.01 -2.33 -6.78
CA ILE A 36 -2.02 -1.70 -5.46
C ILE A 36 -2.24 -0.20 -5.64
N GLU A 37 -3.32 0.32 -5.09
CA GLU A 37 -3.64 1.76 -5.12
C GLU A 37 -2.88 2.52 -4.03
N GLY A 38 -2.67 1.88 -2.88
CA GLY A 38 -1.96 2.48 -1.76
C GLY A 38 -1.83 1.58 -0.55
N ASN A 39 -1.14 2.08 0.47
CA ASN A 39 -1.00 1.41 1.75
C ASN A 39 -0.79 2.43 2.88
N TYR A 40 -1.27 2.11 4.08
CA TYR A 40 -1.10 2.95 5.25
C TYR A 40 -1.12 2.13 6.54
N GLN A 41 -0.49 2.67 7.59
CA GLN A 41 -0.45 2.03 8.90
C GLN A 41 -1.29 2.77 9.93
N PHE A 42 -1.76 2.05 10.95
CA PHE A 42 -2.39 2.64 12.12
C PHE A 42 -1.84 2.00 13.42
N PRO A 43 -1.42 2.80 14.41
CA PRO A 43 -1.30 4.26 14.34
C PRO A 43 -0.23 4.72 13.34
N GLN A 44 -0.32 5.97 12.89
CA GLN A 44 0.64 6.55 11.95
C GLN A 44 2.00 6.88 12.58
N THR A 45 2.09 6.85 13.92
CA THR A 45 3.29 7.18 14.71
C THR A 45 4.21 5.97 14.93
N HIS A 46 5.37 6.20 15.56
CA HIS A 46 6.41 5.19 15.86
C HIS A 46 5.96 4.16 16.90
N TRP A 47 5.06 3.25 16.53
CA TRP A 47 4.72 2.09 17.34
C TRP A 47 5.28 0.81 16.74
N SER A 48 5.75 -0.07 17.64
CA SER A 48 6.13 -1.43 17.27
C SER A 48 4.91 -2.25 16.87
N HIS A 49 3.76 -2.03 17.51
CA HIS A 49 2.53 -2.76 17.23
C HIS A 49 1.60 -1.91 16.39
N VAL A 50 1.37 -2.33 15.15
CA VAL A 50 0.58 -1.59 14.17
C VAL A 50 -0.38 -2.52 13.43
N ARG A 51 -1.36 -1.89 12.79
CA ARG A 51 -2.15 -2.47 11.71
C ARG A 51 -1.61 -1.96 10.40
N HIS A 52 -1.34 -2.85 9.46
CA HIS A 52 -1.04 -2.50 8.08
C HIS A 52 -2.28 -2.67 7.23
N THR A 53 -2.64 -1.63 6.49
CA THR A 53 -3.74 -1.68 5.52
C THR A 53 -3.16 -1.60 4.10
N LEU A 54 -3.57 -2.54 3.27
CA LEU A 54 -3.24 -2.63 1.85
C LEU A 54 -4.50 -2.29 1.06
N GLN A 55 -4.39 -1.39 0.08
CA GLN A 55 -5.47 -1.03 -0.83
C GLN A 55 -5.20 -1.62 -2.20
N VAL A 56 -6.10 -2.48 -2.67
CA VAL A 56 -6.00 -3.12 -3.99
C VAL A 56 -7.20 -2.66 -4.81
N HIS A 57 -6.93 -2.15 -6.00
CA HIS A 57 -7.95 -1.75 -6.94
C HIS A 57 -8.04 -2.79 -8.06
N VAL A 58 -9.26 -3.23 -8.36
CA VAL A 58 -9.59 -4.03 -9.54
C VAL A 58 -10.22 -3.08 -10.56
N PRO A 59 -9.50 -2.69 -11.64
CA PRO A 59 -10.00 -1.74 -12.63
C PRO A 59 -11.28 -2.22 -13.33
N LYS A 60 -12.00 -1.29 -13.96
CA LYS A 60 -13.25 -1.58 -14.71
C LYS A 60 -13.03 -2.54 -15.89
N ASN A 61 -11.89 -2.43 -16.56
CA ASN A 61 -11.55 -3.24 -17.74
C ASN A 61 -10.84 -4.55 -17.39
N SER A 62 -10.63 -4.84 -16.09
CA SER A 62 -10.03 -6.08 -15.63
C SER A 62 -11.04 -7.23 -15.63
N LYS A 63 -10.54 -8.47 -15.62
CA LYS A 63 -11.34 -9.62 -15.20
C LYS A 63 -11.55 -9.61 -13.69
N SER A 64 -12.57 -10.33 -13.22
CA SER A 64 -12.80 -10.53 -11.78
C SER A 64 -11.63 -11.27 -11.12
N VAL A 65 -11.33 -10.90 -9.88
CA VAL A 65 -10.26 -11.53 -9.08
C VAL A 65 -10.84 -12.70 -8.30
N SER A 66 -10.30 -13.90 -8.52
CA SER A 66 -10.71 -15.11 -7.80
C SER A 66 -9.88 -15.33 -6.55
N GLN A 67 -8.60 -14.93 -6.57
CA GLN A 67 -7.69 -15.11 -5.44
C GLN A 67 -6.69 -13.96 -5.35
N LEU A 68 -6.30 -13.62 -4.13
CA LEU A 68 -5.22 -12.68 -3.80
C LEU A 68 -4.20 -13.38 -2.90
N LYS A 69 -2.93 -13.20 -3.22
CA LYS A 69 -1.81 -13.74 -2.45
C LYS A 69 -0.95 -12.57 -1.96
N ILE A 70 -0.67 -12.56 -0.67
CA ILE A 70 0.11 -11.52 -0.02
C ILE A 70 1.30 -12.18 0.66
N GLN A 71 2.51 -11.80 0.25
CA GLN A 71 3.74 -12.21 0.89
C GLN A 71 4.09 -11.19 1.98
N VAL A 72 4.05 -11.64 3.22
CA VAL A 72 4.42 -10.87 4.41
C VAL A 72 5.95 -10.82 4.51
N PRO A 73 6.57 -9.63 4.61
CA PRO A 73 8.02 -9.52 4.67
C PRO A 73 8.60 -10.15 5.94
N SER A 74 9.86 -10.58 5.85
CA SER A 74 10.62 -11.07 7.00
C SER A 74 10.97 -10.00 8.03
N THR A 75 10.87 -8.73 7.66
CA THR A 75 11.16 -7.60 8.53
C THR A 75 10.13 -7.42 9.65
N VAL A 76 8.93 -8.00 9.52
CA VAL A 76 7.89 -7.92 10.55
C VAL A 76 7.62 -9.27 11.19
N LYS A 77 7.22 -9.24 12.46
CA LYS A 77 6.56 -10.37 13.11
C LYS A 77 5.06 -10.12 13.06
N TRP A 78 4.28 -11.16 12.86
CA TRP A 78 2.82 -11.06 12.86
C TRP A 78 2.22 -12.31 13.50
N SER A 79 0.98 -12.22 13.94
CA SER A 79 0.32 -13.27 14.72
C SER A 79 0.06 -14.55 13.94
N ASN A 80 0.12 -14.51 12.60
CA ASN A 80 -0.23 -15.62 11.72
C ASN A 80 -1.62 -16.21 12.05
N ASN A 81 -2.56 -15.35 12.43
CA ASN A 81 -3.92 -15.70 12.78
C ASN A 81 -4.89 -15.15 11.72
N THR A 82 -5.78 -16.00 11.21
CA THR A 82 -6.77 -15.60 10.19
C THR A 82 -7.74 -14.54 10.72
N ASN A 83 -8.02 -14.51 12.02
CA ASN A 83 -8.89 -13.50 12.65
C ASN A 83 -8.30 -12.08 12.65
N ASP A 84 -6.99 -11.98 12.44
CA ASP A 84 -6.29 -10.69 12.37
C ASP A 84 -6.27 -10.10 10.95
N ILE A 85 -6.82 -10.82 9.97
CA ILE A 85 -6.96 -10.36 8.60
C ILE A 85 -8.41 -10.01 8.33
N ILE A 86 -8.65 -8.78 7.89
CA ILE A 86 -9.99 -8.30 7.51
C ILE A 86 -9.94 -7.80 6.09
N VAL A 87 -10.86 -8.30 5.25
CA VAL A 87 -11.02 -7.88 3.86
C VAL A 87 -12.36 -7.19 3.70
N ASN A 88 -12.33 -5.91 3.35
CA ASN A 88 -13.51 -5.08 3.14
C ASN A 88 -13.45 -4.44 1.75
N LYS A 89 -14.60 -4.02 1.24
CA LYS A 89 -14.67 -3.02 0.17
C LYS A 89 -14.33 -1.63 0.73
N GLU A 90 -14.07 -0.69 -0.17
CA GLU A 90 -13.79 0.71 0.20
C GLU A 90 -14.88 1.33 1.08
N ASN A 91 -16.15 1.00 0.81
CA ASN A 91 -17.34 1.44 1.57
C ASN A 91 -17.51 0.75 2.95
N GLY A 92 -16.56 -0.11 3.35
CA GLY A 92 -16.59 -0.82 4.63
C GLY A 92 -17.39 -2.13 4.62
N GLN A 93 -18.03 -2.51 3.51
CA GLN A 93 -18.71 -3.79 3.40
C GLN A 93 -17.70 -4.94 3.49
N LYS A 94 -17.88 -5.85 4.44
CA LYS A 94 -17.05 -7.05 4.58
C LYS A 94 -17.24 -7.99 3.40
N ILE A 95 -16.13 -8.53 2.89
CA ILE A 95 -16.14 -9.53 1.81
C ILE A 95 -15.93 -10.91 2.40
N ASN A 96 -16.76 -11.86 1.99
CA ASN A 96 -16.57 -13.25 2.37
C ASN A 96 -15.31 -13.80 1.69
N THR A 97 -14.39 -14.34 2.48
CA THR A 97 -13.08 -14.81 2.01
C THR A 97 -12.68 -16.07 2.75
N ASN A 98 -12.22 -17.06 2.01
CA ASN A 98 -11.55 -18.23 2.56
C ASN A 98 -10.07 -17.89 2.75
N LEU A 99 -9.69 -17.68 4.01
CA LEU A 99 -8.33 -17.35 4.40
C LEU A 99 -7.53 -18.62 4.66
N SER A 100 -6.36 -18.74 4.04
CA SER A 100 -5.38 -19.74 4.42
C SER A 100 -4.01 -19.10 4.59
N LEU A 101 -3.27 -19.61 5.58
CA LEU A 101 -1.98 -19.08 5.98
C LEU A 101 -0.92 -20.15 5.79
N ASN A 102 0.12 -19.83 5.03
CA ASN A 102 1.24 -20.73 4.77
C ASN A 102 2.55 -19.99 5.04
N GLY A 103 3.04 -20.09 6.27
CA GLY A 103 4.25 -19.40 6.74
C GLY A 103 4.10 -17.88 6.65
N LYS A 104 4.80 -17.26 5.68
CA LYS A 104 4.75 -15.82 5.40
C LYS A 104 3.81 -15.47 4.25
N THR A 105 2.99 -16.40 3.80
CA THR A 105 2.04 -16.19 2.72
C THR A 105 0.62 -16.20 3.27
N ILE A 106 -0.13 -15.14 2.97
CA ILE A 106 -1.56 -15.06 3.18
C ILE A 106 -2.22 -15.32 1.83
N LEU A 107 -3.10 -16.31 1.76
CA LEU A 107 -3.93 -16.58 0.58
C LEU A 107 -5.38 -16.23 0.90
N LEU A 108 -5.93 -15.31 0.12
CA LEU A 108 -7.32 -14.88 0.13
C LEU A 108 -8.01 -15.52 -1.07
N ALA A 109 -8.80 -16.57 -0.86
CA ALA A 109 -9.64 -17.14 -1.91
C ALA A 109 -11.06 -16.56 -1.79
N PHE A 110 -11.59 -15.98 -2.86
CA PHE A 110 -12.91 -15.39 -2.88
C PHE A 110 -13.92 -16.43 -3.39
N PRO A 111 -14.87 -16.90 -2.56
CA PRO A 111 -15.92 -17.82 -3.02
C PRO A 111 -16.77 -17.20 -4.13
N GLU A 112 -17.03 -15.90 -4.01
CA GLU A 112 -17.59 -15.06 -5.05
C GLU A 112 -16.48 -14.15 -5.58
N PRO A 113 -16.06 -14.29 -6.85
CA PRO A 113 -14.98 -13.48 -7.41
C PRO A 113 -15.25 -11.97 -7.26
N VAL A 114 -14.21 -11.22 -6.92
CA VAL A 114 -14.30 -9.76 -6.78
C VAL A 114 -14.50 -9.15 -8.16
N ALA A 115 -15.63 -8.49 -8.36
CA ALA A 115 -15.99 -7.88 -9.62
C ALA A 115 -15.03 -6.73 -10.02
N PRO A 116 -14.91 -6.43 -11.32
CA PRO A 116 -14.20 -5.25 -11.81
C PRO A 116 -14.78 -3.96 -11.22
N ASN A 117 -14.00 -2.88 -11.26
CA ASN A 117 -14.33 -1.58 -10.65
C ASN A 117 -14.59 -1.67 -9.14
N THR A 118 -13.84 -2.53 -8.43
CA THR A 118 -13.94 -2.70 -6.98
C THR A 118 -12.62 -2.34 -6.32
N LYS A 119 -12.70 -1.57 -5.23
CA LYS A 119 -11.57 -1.29 -4.35
C LYS A 119 -11.68 -2.11 -3.08
N LEU A 120 -10.59 -2.81 -2.76
CA LEU A 120 -10.42 -3.68 -1.61
C LEU A 120 -9.52 -3.02 -0.58
N LYS A 121 -9.89 -3.12 0.69
CA LYS A 121 -9.09 -2.77 1.85
C LYS A 121 -8.79 -4.05 2.62
N ILE A 122 -7.51 -4.39 2.73
CA ILE A 122 -7.04 -5.57 3.44
C ILE A 122 -6.26 -5.08 4.66
N ASP A 123 -6.85 -5.30 5.83
CA ASP A 123 -6.23 -4.98 7.11
C ASP A 123 -5.53 -6.22 7.66
N ILE A 124 -4.25 -6.07 8.01
CA ILE A 124 -3.48 -7.07 8.74
C ILE A 124 -3.15 -6.48 10.11
N LYS A 125 -3.77 -7.03 11.15
CA LYS A 125 -3.64 -6.58 12.54
C LYS A 125 -2.46 -7.24 13.24
N ASN A 126 -2.12 -6.70 14.42
CA ASN A 126 -1.11 -7.25 15.32
C ASN A 126 0.26 -7.45 14.66
N ILE A 127 0.63 -6.53 13.75
CA ILE A 127 1.96 -6.50 13.15
C ILE A 127 2.93 -5.89 14.14
N LYS A 128 4.01 -6.62 14.44
CA LYS A 128 5.19 -6.14 15.16
C LYS A 128 6.26 -5.73 14.14
N GLN A 129 6.44 -4.43 13.94
CA GLN A 129 7.43 -3.86 13.03
C GLN A 129 8.68 -3.34 13.77
N PRO A 130 9.84 -3.27 13.10
CA PRO A 130 11.05 -2.71 13.69
C PRO A 130 10.93 -1.19 13.80
N PHE A 131 11.66 -0.58 14.73
CA PHE A 131 11.70 0.87 14.88
C PHE A 131 12.69 1.55 13.91
N LEU A 132 13.69 0.82 13.44
CA LEU A 132 14.79 1.33 12.62
C LEU A 132 15.03 0.43 11.41
N GLY A 133 15.62 0.99 10.35
CA GLY A 133 16.07 0.27 9.16
C GLY A 133 15.05 0.28 8.02
N ASN A 134 15.10 -0.75 7.18
CA ASN A 134 14.20 -0.87 6.03
C ASN A 134 12.79 -1.26 6.48
N GLY A 135 11.81 -0.43 6.12
CA GLY A 135 10.42 -0.71 6.39
C GLY A 135 9.89 -1.93 5.63
N PRO A 136 8.77 -2.51 6.10
CA PRO A 136 8.20 -3.70 5.49
C PRO A 136 7.75 -3.46 4.05
N VAL A 137 8.08 -4.42 3.17
CA VAL A 137 7.64 -4.46 1.78
C VAL A 137 6.84 -5.73 1.56
N TYR A 138 5.55 -5.58 1.29
CA TYR A 138 4.66 -6.69 0.95
C TYR A 138 4.65 -6.86 -0.56
N HIS A 139 4.71 -8.10 -1.02
CA HIS A 139 4.52 -8.43 -2.44
C HIS A 139 3.13 -9.04 -2.62
N LEU A 140 2.39 -8.52 -3.59
CA LEU A 140 1.03 -8.97 -3.86
C LEU A 140 0.94 -9.57 -5.26
N SER A 141 0.18 -10.64 -5.35
CA SER A 141 -0.18 -11.29 -6.60
C SER A 141 -1.67 -11.60 -6.62
N ALA A 142 -2.28 -11.64 -7.80
CA ALA A 142 -3.68 -11.99 -8.00
C ALA A 142 -3.85 -13.07 -9.07
N ASN A 143 -4.89 -13.89 -8.89
CA ASN A 143 -5.38 -14.80 -9.91
C ASN A 143 -6.72 -14.27 -10.41
N LEU A 144 -6.88 -14.27 -11.74
CA LEU A 144 -8.10 -13.82 -12.40
C LEU A 144 -8.98 -15.00 -12.74
N VAL A 145 -10.30 -14.78 -12.79
CA VAL A 145 -11.25 -15.82 -13.23
C VAL A 145 -10.89 -16.30 -14.64
N GLY A 146 -10.87 -17.62 -14.83
CA GLY A 146 -10.52 -18.26 -16.09
C GLY A 146 -9.01 -18.29 -16.38
N SER A 147 -8.16 -17.92 -15.41
CA SER A 147 -6.70 -18.05 -15.50
C SER A 147 -6.15 -18.73 -14.25
N ASN A 148 -5.26 -19.70 -14.45
CA ASN A 148 -4.48 -20.30 -13.37
C ASN A 148 -3.14 -19.60 -13.15
N ALA A 149 -2.85 -18.54 -13.92
CA ALA A 149 -1.62 -17.78 -13.78
C ALA A 149 -1.71 -16.84 -12.56
N GLU A 150 -0.68 -16.89 -11.71
CA GLU A 150 -0.45 -15.91 -10.66
C GLU A 150 0.23 -14.67 -11.27
N ILE A 151 -0.43 -13.52 -11.19
CA ILE A 151 0.05 -12.25 -11.76
C ILE A 151 0.49 -11.34 -10.63
N SER A 152 1.71 -10.80 -10.66
CA SER A 152 2.15 -9.81 -9.68
C SER A 152 1.42 -8.49 -9.91
N ILE A 153 0.81 -7.95 -8.85
CA ILE A 153 0.01 -6.71 -8.89
C ILE A 153 0.72 -5.52 -8.22
N GLY A 154 1.97 -5.74 -7.79
CA GLY A 154 2.84 -4.71 -7.24
C GLY A 154 3.34 -5.00 -5.82
N VAL A 155 3.90 -3.96 -5.21
CA VAL A 155 4.44 -4.00 -3.84
C VAL A 155 3.87 -2.87 -2.98
N ALA A 156 3.61 -3.16 -1.71
CA ALA A 156 3.21 -2.15 -0.72
C ALA A 156 4.34 -1.94 0.29
N ARG A 157 4.91 -0.73 0.31
CA ARG A 157 6.04 -0.38 1.17
C ARG A 157 5.61 0.55 2.29
N PHE A 158 5.90 0.15 3.52
CA PHE A 158 5.68 0.97 4.70
C PHE A 158 6.97 1.68 5.07
N ARG A 159 6.86 2.94 5.49
CA ARG A 159 7.99 3.71 5.99
C ARG A 159 8.04 3.55 7.50
N VAL A 160 9.14 3.02 8.00
CA VAL A 160 9.57 3.24 9.38
C VAL A 160 10.36 4.55 9.38
N HIS A 161 9.91 5.49 10.20
CA HIS A 161 10.59 6.77 10.36
C HIS A 161 11.86 6.54 11.20
N LEU A 162 12.97 7.13 10.77
CA LEU A 162 14.23 7.17 11.50
C LEU A 162 14.16 8.14 12.67
#